data_AF-A0A9N9HD96-F1
#
_entry.id   AF-A0A9N9HD96-F1
#
_cell.length_a   1.000
_cell.length_b   1.000
_cell.length_c   1.000
_cell.angle_alpha   90.00
_cell.angle_beta   90.00
_cell.angle_gamma   90.00
#
_symmetry.space_group_name_H-M   'P 1'
#
loop_
_entity.id
_entity.type
_entity.pdbx_description
1 polymer ?
#
loop_
_entity_poly.entity_id
_entity_poly.type
_entity_poly.pdbx_seq_one_letter_code
_entity_poly.pdbx_strand_id
1 'polypeptide(L)'
;SGTTRVGRLDDDAPADIRLSGENILPQHCYFENKDGVVTLHPTNGSLTMVNGIRINKPKKLRSGFRVILGDFHIFRFNNPDEVRRERAKTKLSISLPYNSEDIPRADIPRADTPRADTPRADPPTSTASHMSEAVIDWNYAKKETALNYMTLGPEVVGNLPDEDLQRLAEDIKKIQVGRR
;
A
#
# COMPACT_ATOMS: atom_id res chain seq x y z
N SER A 1 15.06 -9.05 14.09
CA SER A 1 15.30 -9.36 12.67
C SER A 1 15.40 -10.86 12.49
N GLY A 2 14.96 -11.40 11.35
CA GLY A 2 14.91 -12.85 11.13
C GLY A 2 14.59 -13.22 9.68
N THR A 3 14.69 -14.51 9.38
CA THR A 3 14.44 -15.07 8.04
C THR A 3 13.42 -16.19 8.14
N THR A 4 12.47 -16.23 7.20
CA THR A 4 11.48 -17.30 7.06
C THR A 4 11.58 -17.89 5.66
N ARG A 5 11.96 -19.16 5.56
CA ARG A 5 12.19 -19.88 4.30
C ARG A 5 10.93 -20.61 3.86
N VAL A 6 10.67 -20.57 2.56
CA VAL A 6 9.56 -21.29 1.92
C VAL A 6 10.13 -22.32 0.97
N GLY A 7 9.63 -23.55 1.05
CA GLY A 7 10.10 -24.67 0.24
C GLY A 7 9.01 -25.71 0.01
N ARG A 8 9.34 -26.70 -0.82
CA ARG A 8 8.44 -27.81 -1.14
C ARG A 8 8.26 -28.71 0.09
N LEU A 9 7.05 -29.25 0.26
CA LEU A 9 6.68 -30.06 1.41
C LEU A 9 7.51 -31.35 1.54
N ASP A 10 7.67 -32.06 0.42
CA ASP A 10 8.20 -33.42 0.38
C ASP A 10 9.73 -33.49 0.21
N ASP A 11 10.43 -32.36 0.24
CA ASP A 11 11.89 -32.32 0.18
C ASP A 11 12.54 -32.22 1.57
N ASP A 12 13.78 -32.69 1.65
CA ASP A 12 14.62 -32.59 2.85
C ASP A 12 15.24 -31.20 3.05
N ALA A 13 15.06 -30.28 2.08
CA ALA A 13 15.58 -28.93 2.19
C ALA A 13 14.95 -28.19 3.39
N PRO A 14 15.75 -27.42 4.17
CA PRO A 14 15.23 -26.70 5.32
C PRO A 14 14.29 -25.57 4.88
N ALA A 15 13.03 -25.67 5.30
CA ALA A 15 11.99 -24.69 5.07
C ALA A 15 11.10 -24.55 6.32
N ASP A 16 10.81 -23.31 6.70
CA ASP A 16 9.92 -22.98 7.82
C ASP A 16 8.44 -23.09 7.38
N ILE A 17 8.17 -22.69 6.14
CA ILE A 17 6.87 -22.84 5.48
C ILE A 17 7.03 -23.86 4.36
N ARG A 18 6.30 -24.96 4.47
CA ARG A 18 6.32 -26.07 3.52
C ARG A 18 5.05 -26.09 2.70
N LEU A 19 5.16 -26.03 1.38
CA LEU A 19 4.04 -25.99 0.45
C LEU A 19 4.09 -27.20 -0.49
N SER A 20 2.95 -27.85 -0.73
CA SER A 20 2.84 -28.90 -1.74
C SER A 20 2.71 -28.31 -3.15
N GLY A 21 2.94 -29.13 -4.18
CA GLY A 21 2.74 -28.75 -5.58
C GLY A 21 4.02 -28.74 -6.40
N GLU A 22 3.89 -29.13 -7.66
CA GLU A 22 5.01 -29.39 -8.57
C GLU A 22 5.82 -28.12 -8.90
N ASN A 23 5.14 -26.97 -8.97
CA ASN A 23 5.76 -25.67 -9.23
C ASN A 23 6.27 -24.96 -7.96
N ILE A 24 6.38 -25.69 -6.85
CA ILE A 24 7.14 -25.26 -5.68
C ILE A 24 8.51 -25.90 -5.69
N LEU A 25 9.57 -25.09 -5.75
CA LEU A 25 10.94 -25.58 -5.63
C LEU A 25 11.28 -26.01 -4.20
N PRO A 26 12.25 -26.94 -4.01
CA PRO A 26 12.75 -27.33 -2.69
C PRO A 26 13.11 -26.12 -1.82
N GLN A 27 13.75 -25.11 -2.42
CA GLN A 27 14.00 -23.79 -1.83
C GLN A 27 13.37 -22.72 -2.73
N HIS A 28 12.11 -22.38 -2.48
CA HIS A 28 11.32 -21.52 -3.37
C HIS A 28 11.65 -20.05 -3.21
N CYS A 29 11.60 -19.55 -1.98
CA CYS A 29 11.91 -18.17 -1.63
C CYS A 29 12.17 -18.05 -0.13
N TYR A 30 12.54 -16.86 0.32
CA TYR A 30 12.52 -16.53 1.74
C TYR A 30 12.09 -15.08 1.98
N PHE A 31 11.48 -14.86 3.13
CA PHE A 31 11.19 -13.53 3.66
C PHE A 31 12.31 -13.15 4.64
N GLU A 32 12.86 -11.96 4.48
CA GLU A 32 13.80 -11.35 5.41
C GLU A 32 13.12 -10.19 6.11
N ASN A 33 13.02 -10.23 7.44
CA ASN A 33 12.59 -9.11 8.26
C ASN A 33 13.80 -8.44 8.89
N LYS A 34 14.12 -7.23 8.44
CA LYS A 34 15.12 -6.34 9.04
C LYS A 34 14.41 -5.12 9.61
N ASP A 35 14.40 -5.02 10.94
CA ASP A 35 13.86 -3.86 11.67
C ASP A 35 12.43 -3.47 11.26
N GLY A 36 11.57 -4.47 11.06
CA GLY A 36 10.17 -4.29 10.66
C GLY A 36 9.95 -3.99 9.18
N VAL A 37 11.00 -4.07 8.36
CA VAL A 37 10.93 -4.03 6.89
C VAL A 37 11.09 -5.45 6.37
N VAL A 38 10.05 -5.96 5.72
CA VAL A 38 10.06 -7.31 5.16
C VAL A 38 10.39 -7.25 3.67
N THR A 39 11.37 -8.05 3.26
CA THR A 39 11.78 -8.21 1.86
C THR A 39 11.59 -9.67 1.45
N LEU A 40 10.96 -9.90 0.31
CA LEU A 40 10.82 -11.23 -0.30
C LEU A 40 11.96 -11.46 -1.29
N HIS A 41 12.66 -12.57 -1.12
CA HIS A 41 13.78 -12.98 -1.97
C HIS A 41 13.41 -14.27 -2.72
N PRO A 42 13.08 -14.18 -4.03
CA PRO A 42 12.83 -15.36 -4.84
C PRO A 42 14.13 -16.11 -5.13
N THR A 43 14.11 -17.44 -5.09
CA THR A 43 15.23 -18.25 -5.60
C THR A 43 15.24 -18.22 -7.12
N ASN A 44 16.41 -18.41 -7.74
CA ASN A 44 16.50 -18.51 -9.20
C ASN A 44 15.56 -19.62 -9.73
N GLY A 45 14.82 -19.32 -10.80
CA GLY A 45 13.85 -20.24 -11.39
C GLY A 45 12.51 -20.37 -10.63
N SER A 46 12.39 -19.82 -9.41
CA SER A 46 11.11 -19.86 -8.68
C SER A 46 10.02 -19.07 -9.42
N LEU A 47 8.80 -19.59 -9.38
CA LEU A 47 7.61 -18.89 -9.86
C LEU A 47 7.03 -18.10 -8.68
N THR A 48 7.54 -16.89 -8.48
CA THR A 48 7.06 -15.98 -7.43
C THR A 48 6.52 -14.71 -8.07
N MET A 49 5.30 -14.32 -7.68
CA MET A 49 4.67 -13.09 -8.14
C MET A 49 4.23 -12.23 -6.95
N VAL A 50 4.34 -10.92 -7.12
CA VAL A 50 3.85 -9.92 -6.16
C VAL A 50 2.90 -8.98 -6.88
N ASN A 51 1.66 -8.87 -6.40
CA ASN A 51 0.57 -8.11 -7.03
C ASN A 51 0.40 -8.44 -8.53
N GLY A 52 0.52 -9.72 -8.89
CA GLY A 52 0.35 -10.17 -10.28
C GLY A 52 1.60 -10.02 -11.17
N ILE A 53 2.71 -9.48 -10.65
CA ILE A 53 3.95 -9.29 -11.41
C ILE A 53 4.98 -10.32 -10.96
N ARG A 54 5.53 -11.09 -11.90
CA ARG A 54 6.63 -12.03 -11.60
C ARG A 54 7.88 -11.28 -11.17
N ILE A 55 8.48 -11.71 -10.07
CA ILE A 55 9.73 -11.14 -9.56
C ILE A 55 10.88 -12.15 -9.68
N ASN A 56 12.06 -11.64 -9.98
CA ASN A 56 13.32 -12.41 -10.03
C ASN A 56 14.42 -11.77 -9.18
N LYS A 57 14.11 -10.66 -8.50
CA LYS A 57 15.00 -9.91 -7.62
C LYS A 57 14.29 -9.66 -6.29
N PRO A 58 15.04 -9.38 -5.20
CA PRO A 58 14.45 -9.06 -3.92
C PRO A 58 13.45 -7.90 -4.01
N LYS A 59 12.28 -8.07 -3.39
CA LYS A 59 11.19 -7.08 -3.41
C LYS A 59 10.76 -6.75 -1.97
N LYS A 60 10.88 -5.49 -1.60
CA LYS A 60 10.30 -4.99 -0.34
C LYS A 60 8.79 -5.10 -0.40
N LEU A 61 8.20 -5.70 0.63
CA LEU A 61 6.77 -5.87 0.75
C LEU A 61 6.15 -4.74 1.57
N ARG A 62 4.90 -4.43 1.26
CA ARG A 62 4.05 -3.49 2.00
C ARG A 62 2.81 -4.23 2.44
N SER A 63 2.26 -3.83 3.58
CA SER A 63 1.01 -4.43 4.07
C SER A 63 -0.08 -4.35 2.99
N GLY A 64 -0.74 -5.49 2.72
CA GLY A 64 -1.76 -5.65 1.69
C GLY A 64 -1.29 -6.27 0.38
N PHE A 65 0.02 -6.40 0.14
CA PHE A 65 0.54 -7.02 -1.08
C PHE A 65 0.08 -8.49 -1.20
N ARG A 66 -0.31 -8.88 -2.42
CA ARG A 66 -0.64 -10.26 -2.77
C ARG A 66 0.63 -10.98 -3.21
N VAL A 67 1.00 -12.06 -2.53
CA VAL A 67 2.15 -12.90 -2.86
C VAL A 67 1.63 -14.21 -3.42
N ILE A 68 2.11 -14.61 -4.60
CA ILE A 68 1.73 -15.85 -5.28
C ILE A 68 3.00 -16.68 -5.45
N LEU A 69 2.97 -17.93 -4.97
CA LEU A 69 4.09 -18.87 -5.03
C LEU A 69 3.65 -20.13 -5.79
N GLY A 70 4.42 -20.50 -6.82
CA GLY A 70 3.96 -21.52 -7.77
C GLY A 70 2.67 -21.06 -8.46
N ASP A 71 1.73 -21.99 -8.67
CA ASP A 71 0.47 -21.68 -9.36
C ASP A 71 -0.71 -21.42 -8.40
N PHE A 72 -0.72 -22.12 -7.26
CA PHE A 72 -1.93 -22.23 -6.43
C PHE A 72 -1.85 -21.52 -5.08
N HIS A 73 -0.64 -21.16 -4.62
CA HIS A 73 -0.47 -20.60 -3.28
C HIS A 73 -0.54 -19.09 -3.31
N ILE A 74 -1.69 -18.56 -2.94
CA ILE A 74 -1.98 -17.12 -2.94
C ILE A 74 -2.13 -16.64 -1.50
N PHE A 75 -1.28 -15.69 -1.11
CA PHE A 75 -1.27 -15.11 0.22
C PHE A 75 -1.46 -13.59 0.15
N ARG A 76 -2.02 -13.03 1.23
CA ARG A 76 -1.97 -11.59 1.49
C ARG A 76 -0.95 -11.33 2.59
N PHE A 77 0.05 -10.53 2.27
CA PHE A 77 1.04 -10.08 3.24
C PHE A 77 0.46 -8.99 4.14
N ASN A 78 0.66 -9.09 5.46
CA ASN A 78 0.20 -8.11 6.43
C ASN A 78 1.36 -7.71 7.35
N ASN A 79 1.50 -6.41 7.60
CA ASN A 79 2.49 -5.85 8.53
C ASN A 79 1.83 -4.76 9.41
N PRO A 80 1.22 -5.14 10.54
CA PRO A 80 0.50 -4.20 11.40
C PRO A 80 1.37 -3.05 11.94
N ASP A 81 2.64 -3.31 12.23
CA ASP A 81 3.56 -2.32 12.81
C ASP A 81 3.98 -1.26 11.78
N GLU A 82 4.14 -1.64 10.52
CA GLU A 82 4.29 -0.70 9.41
C GLU A 82 3.07 0.22 9.31
N VAL A 83 1.86 -0.34 9.30
CA VAL A 83 0.61 0.43 9.22
C VAL A 83 0.48 1.40 10.41
N ARG A 84 0.84 0.96 11.62
CA ARG A 84 0.81 1.82 12.81
C ARG A 84 1.78 2.99 12.70
N ARG A 85 3.01 2.74 12.24
CA ARG A 85 4.04 3.78 12.03
C ARG A 85 3.61 4.80 10.98
N GLU A 86 3.00 4.36 9.88
CA GLU A 86 2.51 5.26 8.84
C GLU A 86 1.38 6.16 9.35
N ARG A 87 0.40 5.59 10.06
CA ARG A 87 -0.68 6.37 10.68
C ARG A 87 -0.16 7.40 11.69
N ALA A 88 0.87 7.07 12.48
CA ALA A 88 1.47 8.01 13.41
C ALA A 88 2.13 9.20 12.69
N LYS A 89 2.82 8.95 11.57
CA LYS A 89 3.42 10.01 10.74
C LYS A 89 2.35 10.92 10.13
N THR A 90 1.24 10.36 9.64
CA THR A 90 0.14 11.15 9.08
C THR A 90 -0.56 12.01 10.14
N LYS A 91 -0.75 11.50 11.35
CA LYS A 91 -1.30 12.30 12.47
C LYS A 91 -0.41 13.48 12.83
N LEU A 92 0.91 13.30 12.83
CA LEU A 92 1.87 14.37 13.08
C LEU A 92 1.89 15.44 11.97
N SER A 93 1.62 15.06 10.71
CA SER A 93 1.50 16.04 9.61
C SER A 93 0.20 16.84 9.64
N ILE A 94 -0.85 16.34 10.29
CA ILE A 94 -2.14 17.03 10.42
C ILE A 94 -2.17 17.97 11.64
N SER A 95 -1.23 17.82 12.60
CA SER A 95 -1.17 18.63 13.82
C SER A 95 -0.33 19.91 13.72
N LEU A 96 -0.01 20.41 12.53
CA LEU A 96 0.48 21.80 12.42
C LEU A 96 -0.72 22.73 12.64
N PRO A 97 -0.67 23.68 13.60
CA PRO A 97 -1.71 24.69 13.71
C PRO A 97 -1.64 25.57 12.47
N TYR A 98 -2.54 25.34 11.52
CA TYR A 98 -2.86 26.34 10.52
C TYR A 98 -3.53 27.50 11.26
N ASN A 99 -2.85 28.64 11.36
CA ASN A 99 -3.39 29.85 11.98
C ASN A 99 -4.75 30.16 11.36
N SER A 100 -5.80 30.10 12.18
CA SER A 100 -7.20 30.19 11.79
C SER A 100 -7.70 31.64 11.68
N GLU A 101 -6.86 32.61 11.33
CA GLU A 101 -7.25 34.03 11.43
C GLU A 101 -7.94 34.62 10.19
N ASP A 102 -8.00 33.94 9.04
CA ASP A 102 -8.60 34.51 7.83
C ASP A 102 -9.69 33.64 7.17
N ILE A 103 -10.77 33.30 7.90
CA ILE A 103 -12.00 32.77 7.28
C ILE A 103 -13.18 33.68 7.66
N PRO A 104 -13.80 34.41 6.70
CA PRO A 104 -15.01 35.18 6.96
C PRO A 104 -16.13 34.24 7.42
N ARG A 105 -16.65 34.45 8.63
CA ARG A 105 -17.78 33.70 9.18
C ARG A 105 -19.04 33.98 8.36
N ALA A 106 -19.50 33.01 7.57
CA ALA A 106 -20.86 32.99 7.06
C ALA A 106 -21.78 32.39 8.14
N ASP A 107 -22.86 33.10 8.46
CA ASP A 107 -23.84 32.73 9.49
C ASP A 107 -24.55 31.41 9.16
N ILE A 108 -24.45 30.42 10.07
CA ILE A 108 -25.23 29.19 10.03
C ILE A 108 -26.29 29.27 11.15
N PRO A 109 -27.61 29.14 10.87
CA PRO A 109 -28.63 29.23 11.89
C PRO A 109 -28.53 28.05 12.87
N ARG A 110 -28.56 28.35 14.18
CA ARG A 110 -28.63 27.37 15.26
C ARG A 110 -30.01 26.70 15.29
N ALA A 111 -30.04 25.38 15.16
CA ALA A 111 -31.20 24.57 15.54
C ALA A 111 -30.98 24.03 16.96
N ASP A 112 -31.86 24.42 17.88
CA ASP A 112 -31.91 23.97 19.27
C ASP A 112 -32.26 22.48 19.33
N THR A 113 -31.51 21.69 20.11
CA THR A 113 -31.97 20.37 20.59
C THR A 113 -31.59 20.17 22.07
N PRO A 114 -32.50 19.63 22.91
CA PRO A 114 -32.32 19.60 24.37
C PRO A 114 -31.47 18.41 24.83
N ARG A 115 -30.74 18.61 25.94
CA ARG A 115 -30.01 17.58 26.70
C ARG A 115 -30.93 16.70 27.54
N ALA A 116 -30.79 15.38 27.39
CA ALA A 116 -31.07 14.27 28.33
C ALA A 116 -30.86 12.98 27.51
N ASP A 117 -30.25 11.86 27.91
CA ASP A 117 -29.70 11.30 29.13
C ASP A 117 -28.62 10.29 28.68
N THR A 118 -27.62 9.99 29.50
CA THR A 118 -26.64 8.92 29.22
C THR A 118 -27.18 7.54 29.57
N PRO A 119 -27.11 6.56 28.64
CA PRO A 119 -26.89 5.17 29.02
C PRO A 119 -25.69 4.54 28.31
N ARG A 120 -24.82 3.95 29.14
CA ARG A 120 -23.88 2.83 28.94
C ARG A 120 -22.96 2.81 27.71
N ALA A 121 -21.68 2.62 28.00
CA ALA A 121 -20.62 2.44 27.00
C ALA A 121 -20.79 1.11 26.23
N ASP A 122 -21.04 1.22 24.93
CA ASP A 122 -20.75 0.17 23.94
C ASP A 122 -19.27 0.24 23.52
N PRO A 123 -18.64 -0.89 23.15
CA PRO A 123 -17.25 -0.91 22.71
C PRO A 123 -17.09 -0.14 21.38
N PRO A 124 -16.01 0.64 21.15
CA PRO A 124 -15.82 1.35 19.89
C PRO A 124 -15.40 0.37 18.78
N THR A 125 -16.40 -0.32 18.25
CA THR A 125 -16.39 -0.83 16.89
C THR A 125 -16.52 0.36 15.94
N SER A 126 -15.54 0.51 15.06
CA SER A 126 -15.62 1.25 13.79
C SER A 126 -15.84 2.78 13.83
N THR A 127 -14.75 3.53 14.02
CA THR A 127 -14.58 4.85 13.35
C THR A 127 -13.52 4.82 12.24
N ALA A 128 -13.19 3.61 11.75
CA ALA A 128 -12.44 3.44 10.50
C ALA A 128 -13.31 3.71 9.24
N SER A 129 -14.55 4.13 9.42
CA SER A 129 -15.49 4.41 8.34
C SER A 129 -15.43 5.89 7.97
N HIS A 130 -14.41 6.33 7.22
CA HIS A 130 -14.54 7.34 6.14
C HIS A 130 -13.21 7.73 5.46
N MET A 131 -12.30 6.79 5.25
CA MET A 131 -11.35 6.91 4.13
C MET A 131 -11.36 5.60 3.37
N SER A 132 -11.95 5.62 2.18
CA SER A 132 -12.08 4.44 1.34
C SER A 132 -10.70 3.92 0.93
N GLU A 133 -10.57 2.60 0.92
CA GLU A 133 -9.43 1.83 0.41
C GLU A 133 -9.01 2.29 -1.01
N ALA A 134 -9.96 2.80 -1.78
CA ALA A 134 -9.78 3.42 -3.10
C ALA A 134 -8.90 4.68 -3.13
N VAL A 135 -8.88 5.50 -2.06
CA VAL A 135 -8.07 6.74 -2.02
C VAL A 135 -6.59 6.44 -1.75
N ILE A 136 -6.32 5.37 -1.01
CA ILE A 136 -4.95 4.93 -0.67
C ILE A 136 -4.27 4.34 -1.92
N ASP A 137 -5.04 3.70 -2.80
CA ASP A 137 -4.54 3.09 -4.04
C ASP A 137 -4.33 4.12 -5.16
N TRP A 138 -5.22 5.12 -5.30
CA TRP A 138 -5.13 6.11 -6.38
C TRP A 138 -3.88 7.00 -6.31
N ASN A 139 -3.42 7.35 -5.11
CA ASN A 139 -2.24 8.21 -4.96
C ASN A 139 -0.93 7.46 -5.25
N TYR A 140 -0.87 6.16 -4.92
CA TYR A 140 0.29 5.33 -5.25
C TYR A 140 0.32 5.01 -6.74
N ALA A 141 -0.83 4.64 -7.31
CA ALA A 141 -0.99 4.41 -8.74
C ALA A 141 -0.65 5.66 -9.56
N LYS A 142 -1.15 6.86 -9.18
CA LYS A 142 -0.77 8.14 -9.82
C LYS A 142 0.73 8.38 -9.80
N LYS A 143 1.37 8.14 -8.66
CA LYS A 143 2.79 8.41 -8.47
C LYS A 143 3.68 7.47 -9.29
N GLU A 144 3.36 6.18 -9.33
CA GLU A 144 4.08 5.19 -10.14
C GLU A 144 3.88 5.45 -11.65
N THR A 145 2.65 5.77 -12.07
CA THR A 145 2.35 6.11 -13.47
C THR A 145 3.11 7.36 -13.91
N ALA A 146 3.12 8.43 -13.11
CA ALA A 146 3.87 9.64 -13.42
C ALA A 146 5.38 9.38 -13.48
N LEU A 147 5.91 8.54 -12.59
CA LEU A 147 7.33 8.17 -12.58
C LEU A 147 7.73 7.34 -13.81
N ASN A 148 6.91 6.37 -14.19
CA ASN A 148 7.11 5.56 -15.39
C ASN A 148 7.00 6.42 -16.66
N TYR A 149 6.06 7.37 -16.73
CA TYR A 149 5.95 8.31 -17.84
C TYR A 149 7.23 9.15 -18.02
N MET A 150 7.79 9.69 -16.93
CA MET A 150 9.02 10.50 -17.00
C MET A 150 10.27 9.68 -17.33
N THR A 151 10.29 8.38 -17.00
CA THR A 151 11.49 7.54 -17.08
C THR A 151 11.52 6.67 -18.35
N LEU A 152 10.36 6.23 -18.84
CA LEU A 152 10.23 5.23 -19.91
C LEU A 152 9.47 5.76 -21.14
N GLY A 153 8.86 6.95 -21.06
CA GLY A 153 8.11 7.56 -22.14
C GLY A 153 6.66 7.02 -22.28
N PRO A 154 5.83 7.69 -23.10
CA PRO A 154 4.38 7.45 -23.18
C PRO A 154 3.98 6.06 -23.71
N GLU A 155 4.87 5.33 -24.39
CA GLU A 155 4.54 4.04 -25.00
C GLU A 155 4.39 2.87 -24.01
N VAL A 156 4.79 3.06 -22.73
CA VAL A 156 4.72 2.02 -21.68
C VAL A 156 3.53 2.20 -20.73
N VAL A 157 2.80 3.31 -20.82
CA VAL A 157 1.66 3.59 -19.92
C VAL A 157 0.38 3.05 -20.56
N GLY A 158 -0.11 1.91 -20.06
CA GLY A 158 -1.33 1.28 -20.58
C GLY A 158 -2.57 2.18 -20.54
N ASN A 159 -3.35 2.14 -21.64
CA ASN A 159 -4.69 2.72 -21.90
C ASN A 159 -5.28 3.64 -20.82
N LEU A 160 -4.67 4.80 -20.62
CA LEU A 160 -5.37 5.96 -20.08
C LEU A 160 -6.13 6.62 -21.24
N PRO A 161 -7.41 7.00 -21.09
CA PRO A 161 -8.09 7.79 -22.10
C PRO A 161 -7.34 9.12 -22.27
N ASP A 162 -7.25 9.58 -23.52
CA ASP A 162 -6.42 10.74 -23.90
C ASP A 162 -6.73 12.02 -23.10
N GLU A 163 -7.96 12.16 -22.63
CA GLU A 163 -8.38 13.29 -21.79
C GLU A 163 -7.68 13.31 -20.42
N ASP A 164 -7.47 12.14 -19.82
CA ASP A 164 -6.80 12.02 -18.52
C ASP A 164 -5.28 12.23 -18.66
N LEU A 165 -4.70 11.84 -19.80
CA LEU A 165 -3.31 12.13 -20.15
C LEU A 165 -3.07 13.63 -20.33
N GLN A 166 -3.99 14.32 -21.01
CA GLN A 166 -3.90 15.76 -21.21
C GLN A 166 -4.02 16.52 -19.89
N ARG A 167 -4.97 16.16 -19.02
CA ARG A 167 -5.12 16.78 -17.69
C ARG A 167 -3.87 16.58 -16.82
N LEU A 168 -3.30 15.38 -16.83
CA LEU A 168 -2.09 15.09 -16.08
C LEU A 168 -0.90 15.94 -16.56
N ALA A 169 -0.75 16.08 -17.88
CA ALA A 169 0.32 16.89 -18.47
C ALA A 169 0.18 18.39 -18.12
N GLU A 170 -1.05 18.91 -18.09
CA GLU A 170 -1.32 20.29 -17.70
C GLU A 170 -1.04 20.55 -16.21
N ASP A 171 -1.42 19.62 -15.34
CA ASP A 171 -1.17 19.73 -13.90
C ASP A 171 0.34 19.71 -13.60
N ILE A 172 1.11 18.87 -14.31
CA ILE A 172 2.58 18.85 -14.21
C ILE A 172 3.19 20.18 -14.67
N LYS A 173 2.71 20.76 -15.77
CA LYS A 173 3.16 22.08 -16.23
C LYS A 173 2.86 23.18 -15.21
N LYS A 174 1.67 23.18 -14.60
CA LYS A 174 1.31 24.16 -13.56
C LYS A 174 2.23 24.06 -12.34
N ILE A 175 2.60 22.85 -11.93
CA ILE A 175 3.53 22.61 -10.82
C ILE A 175 4.95 23.10 -11.16
N GLN A 176 5.40 22.97 -12.41
CA GLN A 176 6.71 23.47 -12.85
C GLN A 176 6.75 25.00 -12.94
N VAL A 177 5.66 25.64 -13.35
CA VAL A 177 5.56 27.10 -13.45
C VAL A 177 5.46 27.74 -12.06
N GLY A 178 4.78 27.11 -11.10
CA GLY A 178 4.68 27.59 -9.72
C GLY A 178 5.96 27.44 -8.88
N ARG A 179 7.05 26.92 -9.46
CA ARG A 179 8.37 26.75 -8.82
C ARG A 179 9.42 27.75 -9.30
N ARG A 180 9.03 28.76 -10.08
CA ARG A 180 9.88 29.90 -10.45
C ARG A 180 9.53 31.14 -9.67
#